data_AF-A0A671YDH8-F1
#
_entry.id   AF-A0A671YDH8-F1
#
_cell.length_a   1.000
_cell.length_b   1.000
_cell.length_c   1.000
_cell.angle_alpha   90.00
_cell.angle_beta   90.00
_cell.angle_gamma   90.00
#
_symmetry.space_group_name_H-M   'P 1'
#
loop_
_entity.id
_entity.type
_entity.pdbx_description
1 polymer ?
#
loop_
_entity_poly.entity_id
_entity_poly.type
_entity_poly.pdbx_seq_one_letter_code
_entity_poly.pdbx_strand_id
1 'polypeptide(L)'
;MAKGERVYLCVCSCGSEHVNVGREYISLVSVQRLSVLLTLTLSAVMLHPTVLGLLLACAVSLSSSAVVLENGMPILWAHTAGQVTDMPIQEGILTPDPWNYLQRMSLLRLTISATDPFLGCMGGNATDSPLWGLALQLGWMLTSGRLADPTGTTTCGLQTGDTMCISPQSWWGCVNYFTSVLPFLSAAQQGFMGPGVQVQMMVPEGVTDYCTTYTDCAAKYADPMTKWDAFFQGLSAETDPSVSDNEKKDNLLGLYWDAQTSSTHATAACNDRKVSYSSTEKNFMRSWLNSAEYVSASRFQSSLEKSKVFLEPLPSRILQEADVAPNIADLSLEENSTLSTFSWLDRINTLLGMADTHTHTHTHTHTQTHTLSFLRLILIMSSSRWVAGDHVEKSHVYLRDQRERQGDDGAADDESHRSNDQLHLRRHSNN
;
A
#
# COMPACT_ATOMS: atom_id res chain seq x y z
N MET A 1 -8.92 -37.52 58.91
CA MET A 1 -10.11 -36.66 59.11
C MET A 1 -10.18 -35.69 57.95
N ALA A 2 -11.03 -36.02 56.97
CA ALA A 2 -11.33 -35.21 55.80
C ALA A 2 -12.85 -35.10 55.74
N LYS A 3 -13.39 -33.90 55.49
CA LYS A 3 -14.81 -33.70 55.16
C LYS A 3 -14.89 -32.99 53.82
N GLY A 4 -15.40 -33.71 52.84
CA GLY A 4 -16.00 -33.14 51.65
C GLY A 4 -17.52 -33.22 51.75
N GLU A 5 -18.21 -32.50 50.88
CA GLU A 5 -19.56 -32.82 50.44
C GLU A 5 -19.81 -32.17 49.07
N ARG A 6 -20.11 -33.00 48.07
CA ARG A 6 -20.84 -32.65 46.84
C ARG A 6 -22.28 -33.10 47.06
N VAL A 7 -23.29 -32.38 46.57
CA VAL A 7 -24.52 -33.01 46.03
C VAL A 7 -25.12 -32.20 44.88
N TYR A 8 -25.46 -33.00 43.85
CA TYR A 8 -26.17 -32.94 42.57
C TYR A 8 -27.38 -32.03 42.30
N LEU A 9 -27.54 -31.80 40.98
CA LEU A 9 -28.75 -31.46 40.21
C LEU A 9 -30.01 -32.26 40.59
N CYS A 10 -31.19 -31.64 40.45
CA CYS A 10 -32.38 -32.34 39.94
C CYS A 10 -33.34 -31.38 39.21
N VAL A 11 -33.82 -31.84 38.06
CA VAL A 11 -34.80 -31.24 37.16
C VAL A 11 -36.20 -31.74 37.55
N CYS A 12 -37.22 -30.88 37.55
CA CYS A 12 -38.61 -31.30 37.39
C CYS A 12 -39.40 -30.27 36.56
N SER A 13 -39.89 -30.75 35.42
CA SER A 13 -40.93 -30.15 34.58
C SER A 13 -42.28 -30.78 34.96
N CYS A 14 -43.35 -29.98 35.06
CA CYS A 14 -44.74 -30.29 34.64
C CYS A 14 -45.74 -29.32 35.27
N GLY A 15 -46.79 -28.96 34.52
CA GLY A 15 -48.08 -28.58 35.09
C GLY A 15 -48.74 -27.34 34.51
N SER A 16 -49.21 -27.41 33.27
CA SER A 16 -50.25 -26.53 32.72
C SER A 16 -51.63 -27.05 33.12
N GLU A 17 -52.50 -26.21 33.69
CA GLU A 17 -53.95 -26.45 33.70
C GLU A 17 -54.75 -25.14 33.74
N HIS A 18 -55.98 -25.25 33.22
CA HIS A 18 -56.78 -24.22 32.56
C HIS A 18 -57.66 -23.34 33.46
N VAL A 19 -57.82 -22.08 33.03
CA VAL A 19 -59.07 -21.28 32.87
C VAL A 19 -59.99 -21.05 34.09
N ASN A 20 -60.21 -19.77 34.41
CA ASN A 20 -61.58 -19.25 34.49
C ASN A 20 -61.70 -17.76 34.17
N VAL A 21 -62.74 -17.46 33.39
CA VAL A 21 -63.10 -16.17 32.81
C VAL A 21 -63.92 -15.36 33.82
N GLY A 22 -63.49 -14.12 34.07
CA GLY A 22 -64.24 -13.11 34.81
C GLY A 22 -64.15 -11.76 34.10
N ARG A 23 -65.24 -11.38 33.45
CA ARG A 23 -65.40 -10.21 32.58
C ARG A 23 -65.77 -9.01 33.45
N GLU A 24 -64.87 -8.03 33.62
CA GLU A 24 -65.22 -6.70 34.14
C GLU A 24 -64.93 -5.61 33.09
N TYR A 25 -65.91 -4.73 32.97
CA TYR A 25 -66.03 -3.65 32.01
C TYR A 25 -64.93 -2.60 32.22
N ILE A 26 -64.07 -2.41 31.20
CA ILE A 26 -63.24 -1.20 31.10
C ILE A 26 -63.86 -0.27 30.06
N SER A 27 -64.13 0.93 30.54
CA SER A 27 -64.78 2.06 29.87
C SER A 27 -64.21 2.38 28.48
N LEU A 28 -65.10 2.65 27.54
CA LEU A 28 -64.88 3.01 26.12
C LEU A 28 -64.11 4.33 25.88
N VAL A 29 -63.56 4.96 26.93
CA VAL A 29 -62.80 6.22 26.84
C VAL A 29 -61.28 5.99 26.74
N SER A 30 -60.79 4.76 26.97
CA SER A 30 -59.36 4.43 26.93
C SER A 30 -58.86 3.88 25.57
N VAL A 31 -59.76 3.47 24.67
CA VAL A 31 -59.38 2.89 23.36
C VAL A 31 -59.11 3.97 22.30
N GLN A 32 -59.62 5.19 22.50
CA GLN A 32 -59.43 6.31 21.56
C GLN A 32 -58.15 7.12 21.82
N ARG A 33 -57.48 6.94 22.97
CA ARG A 33 -56.15 7.50 23.24
C ARG A 33 -55.01 6.55 22.84
N LEU A 34 -55.25 5.24 22.77
CA LEU A 34 -54.25 4.28 22.28
C LEU A 34 -54.09 4.31 20.75
N SER A 35 -55.13 4.67 20.01
CA SER A 35 -55.08 4.75 18.53
C SER A 35 -54.38 6.01 18.01
N VAL A 36 -54.32 7.08 18.82
CA VAL A 36 -53.54 8.29 18.50
C VAL A 36 -52.08 8.16 18.95
N LEU A 37 -51.80 7.41 20.04
CA LEU A 37 -50.42 7.13 20.43
C LEU A 37 -49.74 6.12 19.49
N LEU A 38 -50.46 5.12 18.99
CA LEU A 38 -49.90 4.15 18.03
C LEU A 38 -49.65 4.78 16.65
N THR A 39 -50.43 5.80 16.27
CA THR A 39 -50.20 6.55 15.02
C THR A 39 -49.14 7.64 15.16
N LEU A 40 -48.90 8.19 16.35
CA LEU A 40 -47.78 9.12 16.60
C LEU A 40 -46.44 8.41 16.85
N THR A 41 -46.42 7.15 17.29
CA THR A 41 -45.18 6.35 17.36
C THR A 41 -44.73 5.79 16.00
N LEU A 42 -45.59 5.84 14.97
CA LEU A 42 -45.22 5.51 13.59
C LEU A 42 -44.70 6.72 12.80
N SER A 43 -44.89 7.94 13.29
CA SER A 43 -44.36 9.16 12.64
C SER A 43 -42.98 9.59 13.17
N ALA A 44 -42.56 9.10 14.34
CA ALA A 44 -41.25 9.43 14.92
C ALA A 44 -40.11 8.47 14.51
N VAL A 45 -40.42 7.33 13.88
CA VAL A 45 -39.42 6.41 13.29
C VAL A 45 -39.16 6.71 11.80
N MET A 46 -39.86 7.70 11.25
CA MET A 46 -39.64 8.24 9.91
C MET A 46 -38.63 9.40 9.91
N LEU A 47 -37.75 9.50 10.92
CA LEU A 47 -36.47 10.20 10.79
C LEU A 47 -35.51 9.34 9.94
N HIS A 48 -35.99 9.14 8.72
CA HIS A 48 -35.34 8.92 7.45
C HIS A 48 -34.31 7.78 7.40
N PRO A 49 -34.73 6.58 6.95
CA PRO A 49 -33.82 5.62 6.30
C PRO A 49 -32.95 6.27 5.22
N THR A 50 -33.42 7.39 4.65
CA THR A 50 -32.70 8.27 3.75
C THR A 50 -31.65 9.16 4.42
N VAL A 51 -31.79 9.53 5.70
CA VAL A 51 -30.79 10.29 6.49
C VAL A 51 -29.76 9.31 7.05
N LEU A 52 -30.20 8.16 7.57
CA LEU A 52 -29.28 7.06 7.92
C LEU A 52 -28.57 6.54 6.67
N GLY A 53 -29.28 6.44 5.54
CA GLY A 53 -28.72 6.09 4.23
C GLY A 53 -27.82 7.17 3.65
N LEU A 54 -28.09 8.46 3.86
CA LEU A 54 -27.17 9.55 3.53
C LEU A 54 -25.95 9.57 4.45
N LEU A 55 -26.10 9.25 5.74
CA LEU A 55 -25.00 9.18 6.71
C LEU A 55 -24.11 7.96 6.46
N LEU A 56 -24.70 6.81 6.14
CA LEU A 56 -23.99 5.62 5.66
C LEU A 56 -23.38 5.85 4.29
N ALA A 57 -24.07 6.50 3.35
CA ALA A 57 -23.49 6.87 2.07
C ALA A 57 -22.37 7.90 2.24
N CYS A 58 -22.47 8.87 3.17
CA CYS A 58 -21.38 9.79 3.49
C CYS A 58 -20.20 9.05 4.15
N ALA A 59 -20.44 8.10 5.06
CA ALA A 59 -19.39 7.27 5.66
C ALA A 59 -18.71 6.32 4.65
N VAL A 60 -19.48 5.76 3.70
CA VAL A 60 -18.99 4.93 2.58
C VAL A 60 -18.33 5.80 1.48
N SER A 61 -18.71 7.08 1.35
CA SER A 61 -18.04 8.06 0.48
C SER A 61 -16.75 8.62 1.11
N LEU A 62 -16.60 8.49 2.43
CA LEU A 62 -15.41 8.91 3.17
C LEU A 62 -14.34 7.81 3.25
N SER A 63 -14.66 6.58 2.84
CA SER A 63 -13.70 5.48 2.74
C SER A 63 -12.97 5.58 1.39
N SER A 64 -12.18 6.65 1.25
CA SER A 64 -11.20 6.74 0.18
C SER A 64 -10.01 5.87 0.57
N SER A 65 -9.72 4.84 -0.23
CA SER A 65 -8.48 4.08 -0.14
C SER A 65 -7.28 5.05 -0.16
N ALA A 66 -6.12 4.60 0.32
CA ALA A 66 -4.93 5.44 0.36
C ALA A 66 -4.66 6.12 -0.99
N VAL A 67 -4.69 7.46 -1.00
CA VAL A 67 -4.28 8.23 -2.18
C VAL A 67 -2.76 8.20 -2.21
N VAL A 68 -2.19 7.56 -3.23
CA VAL A 68 -0.73 7.45 -3.43
C VAL A 68 -0.27 8.06 -4.75
N LEU A 69 -1.21 8.36 -5.66
CA LEU A 69 -0.94 9.01 -6.95
C LEU A 69 -1.76 10.29 -7.13
N GLU A 70 -1.16 11.23 -7.85
CA GLU A 70 -1.76 12.46 -8.39
C GLU A 70 -1.37 12.55 -9.87
N ASN A 71 -2.35 12.62 -10.77
CA ASN A 71 -2.11 12.67 -12.23
C ASN A 71 -1.20 11.52 -12.76
N GLY A 72 -1.34 10.32 -12.18
CA GLY A 72 -0.58 9.13 -12.58
C GLY A 72 0.84 9.06 -12.01
N MET A 73 1.29 10.05 -11.24
CA MET A 73 2.60 10.10 -10.60
C MET A 73 2.45 10.10 -9.08
N PRO A 74 3.51 9.86 -8.28
CA PRO A 74 3.43 10.03 -6.83
C PRO A 74 2.86 11.41 -6.46
N ILE A 75 2.20 11.49 -5.31
CA ILE A 75 1.58 12.74 -4.85
C ILE A 75 2.61 13.87 -4.79
N LEU A 76 2.21 15.06 -5.27
CA LEU A 76 3.05 16.24 -5.37
C LEU A 76 4.33 16.06 -6.21
N TRP A 77 4.44 15.01 -7.04
CA TRP A 77 5.64 14.73 -7.84
C TRP A 77 6.08 15.93 -8.69
N ALA A 78 5.13 16.66 -9.29
CA ALA A 78 5.42 17.83 -10.12
C ALA A 78 6.10 18.98 -9.35
N HIS A 79 5.97 19.02 -8.01
CA HIS A 79 6.55 20.05 -7.13
C HIS A 79 7.94 19.69 -6.61
N THR A 80 8.45 18.50 -6.95
CA THR A 80 9.78 18.04 -6.55
C THR A 80 10.85 18.52 -7.55
N ALA A 81 12.11 18.56 -7.12
CA ALA A 81 13.23 18.89 -7.99
C ALA A 81 13.37 17.86 -9.12
N GLY A 82 13.48 18.35 -10.36
CA GLY A 82 13.66 17.49 -11.54
C GLY A 82 15.13 17.20 -11.85
N GLN A 83 16.05 18.00 -11.30
CA GLN A 83 17.49 17.93 -11.52
C GLN A 83 18.22 18.37 -10.25
N VAL A 84 19.48 17.96 -10.09
CA VAL A 84 20.29 18.22 -8.89
C VAL A 84 20.44 19.73 -8.62
N THR A 85 20.50 20.55 -9.66
CA THR A 85 20.63 22.01 -9.55
C THR A 85 19.39 22.73 -9.02
N ASP A 86 18.24 22.05 -8.96
CA ASP A 86 17.02 22.61 -8.37
C ASP A 86 16.96 22.42 -6.85
N MET A 87 17.89 21.65 -6.28
CA MET A 87 17.97 21.39 -4.84
C MET A 87 18.82 22.47 -4.13
N PRO A 88 18.64 22.65 -2.80
CA PRO A 88 19.43 23.62 -2.06
C PRO A 88 20.94 23.28 -2.08
N ILE A 89 21.77 24.27 -2.40
CA ILE A 89 23.23 24.17 -2.40
C ILE A 89 23.80 25.28 -1.51
N GLN A 90 24.67 24.91 -0.58
CA GLN A 90 25.39 25.85 0.29
C GLN A 90 26.89 25.62 0.12
N GLU A 91 27.64 26.68 -0.18
CA GLU A 91 29.10 26.62 -0.38
C GLU A 91 29.57 25.55 -1.38
N GLY A 92 28.73 25.24 -2.38
CA GLY A 92 29.01 24.21 -3.39
C GLY A 92 28.69 22.78 -2.96
N ILE A 93 28.16 22.58 -1.74
CA ILE A 93 27.70 21.30 -1.22
C ILE A 93 26.18 21.22 -1.41
N LEU A 94 25.68 20.08 -1.90
CA LEU A 94 24.26 19.80 -1.99
C LEU A 94 23.70 19.55 -0.57
N THR A 95 22.80 20.42 -0.12
CA THR A 95 22.27 20.43 1.26
C THR A 95 20.76 20.23 1.33
N PRO A 96 20.25 19.04 0.95
CA PRO A 96 18.82 18.76 1.01
C PRO A 96 18.36 18.64 2.46
N ASP A 97 17.13 19.03 2.74
CA ASP A 97 16.44 18.84 4.00
C ASP A 97 15.54 17.60 3.92
N PRO A 98 15.98 16.43 4.42
CA PRO A 98 15.14 15.25 4.42
C PRO A 98 13.99 15.35 5.45
N TRP A 99 13.91 16.37 6.29
CA TRP A 99 12.73 16.61 7.13
C TRP A 99 11.65 17.42 6.42
N ASN A 100 11.85 17.77 5.16
CA ASN A 100 10.82 18.29 4.28
C ASN A 100 10.39 17.22 3.24
N TYR A 101 9.09 17.00 3.10
CA TYR A 101 8.53 15.99 2.20
C TYR A 101 8.95 16.17 0.74
N LEU A 102 8.86 17.40 0.21
CA LEU A 102 9.19 17.66 -1.19
C LEU A 102 10.66 17.43 -1.46
N GLN A 103 11.53 17.83 -0.55
CA GLN A 103 12.98 17.61 -0.69
C GLN A 103 13.34 16.12 -0.52
N ARG A 104 12.70 15.40 0.41
CA ARG A 104 12.90 13.95 0.54
C ARG A 104 12.40 13.18 -0.69
N MET A 105 11.24 13.54 -1.23
CA MET A 105 10.72 12.96 -2.48
C MET A 105 11.63 13.31 -3.66
N SER A 106 12.22 14.50 -3.68
CA SER A 106 13.19 14.90 -4.70
C SER A 106 14.42 13.98 -4.71
N LEU A 107 14.90 13.50 -3.55
CA LEU A 107 15.99 12.52 -3.51
C LEU A 107 15.62 11.27 -4.32
N LEU A 108 14.42 10.73 -4.10
CA LEU A 108 13.93 9.54 -4.80
C LEU A 108 13.76 9.80 -6.30
N ARG A 109 13.21 10.96 -6.68
CA ARG A 109 13.07 11.37 -8.08
C ARG A 109 14.40 11.43 -8.80
N LEU A 110 15.39 12.09 -8.20
CA LEU A 110 16.72 12.24 -8.78
C LEU A 110 17.42 10.87 -8.91
N THR A 111 17.30 10.00 -7.90
CA THR A 111 17.85 8.63 -7.99
C THR A 111 17.17 7.81 -9.09
N ILE A 112 15.84 7.88 -9.23
CA ILE A 112 15.12 7.21 -10.32
C ILE A 112 15.63 7.73 -11.67
N SER A 113 15.60 9.05 -11.89
CA SER A 113 16.02 9.64 -13.18
C SER A 113 17.48 9.35 -13.53
N ALA A 114 18.38 9.29 -12.55
CA ALA A 114 19.78 8.97 -12.78
C ALA A 114 20.02 7.49 -13.10
N THR A 115 19.15 6.59 -12.64
CA THR A 115 19.30 5.13 -12.81
C THR A 115 18.50 4.56 -13.98
N ASP A 116 17.43 5.24 -14.43
CA ASP A 116 16.59 4.81 -15.54
C ASP A 116 17.37 4.38 -16.80
N PRO A 117 18.44 5.08 -17.25
CA PRO A 117 19.21 4.66 -18.42
C PRO A 117 19.87 3.27 -18.31
N PHE A 118 20.05 2.77 -17.09
CA PHE A 118 20.73 1.50 -16.79
C PHE A 118 19.76 0.35 -16.52
N LEU A 119 18.44 0.62 -16.55
CA LEU A 119 17.40 -0.32 -16.12
C LEU A 119 16.58 -0.90 -17.28
N GLY A 120 17.11 -0.89 -18.51
CA GLY A 120 16.39 -1.39 -19.69
C GLY A 120 15.92 -2.85 -19.57
N CYS A 121 16.60 -3.70 -18.79
CA CYS A 121 16.18 -5.07 -18.53
C CYS A 121 14.91 -5.18 -17.66
N MET A 122 14.50 -4.09 -16.98
CA MET A 122 13.29 -4.05 -16.16
C MET A 122 12.02 -3.92 -17.01
N GLY A 123 12.15 -3.35 -18.21
CA GLY A 123 11.07 -3.07 -19.14
C GLY A 123 11.36 -1.80 -19.95
N GLY A 124 10.48 -1.46 -20.89
CA GLY A 124 10.66 -0.33 -21.81
C GLY A 124 10.07 1.00 -21.31
N ASN A 125 9.35 1.01 -20.19
CA ASN A 125 8.69 2.22 -19.69
C ASN A 125 9.55 2.95 -18.66
N ALA A 126 9.47 4.28 -18.63
CA ALA A 126 10.12 5.11 -17.60
C ALA A 126 9.63 4.80 -16.17
N THR A 127 8.56 4.04 -16.04
CA THR A 127 7.95 3.66 -14.76
C THR A 127 8.34 2.25 -14.29
N ASP A 128 9.24 1.56 -15.00
CA ASP A 128 9.59 0.15 -14.73
C ASP A 128 10.68 -0.04 -13.68
N SER A 129 11.39 1.03 -13.29
CA SER A 129 12.39 1.00 -12.22
C SER A 129 11.82 0.47 -10.89
N PRO A 130 12.53 -0.42 -10.16
CA PRO A 130 12.07 -0.88 -8.85
C PRO A 130 12.07 0.22 -7.78
N LEU A 131 12.77 1.33 -8.01
CA LEU A 131 12.84 2.46 -7.07
C LEU A 131 11.51 3.21 -6.94
N TRP A 132 10.58 3.04 -7.88
CA TRP A 132 9.24 3.66 -7.81
C TRP A 132 8.47 3.27 -6.55
N GLY A 133 8.63 2.03 -6.06
CA GLY A 133 8.00 1.58 -4.82
C GLY A 133 8.34 2.47 -3.62
N LEU A 134 9.58 2.97 -3.54
CA LEU A 134 10.04 3.85 -2.45
C LEU A 134 9.35 5.21 -2.51
N ALA A 135 9.15 5.76 -3.71
CA ALA A 135 8.45 7.02 -3.92
C ALA A 135 6.97 6.92 -3.56
N LEU A 136 6.27 5.88 -4.02
CA LEU A 136 4.86 5.70 -3.65
C LEU A 136 4.70 5.45 -2.14
N GLN A 137 5.63 4.73 -1.51
CA GLN A 137 5.59 4.48 -0.07
C GLN A 137 5.70 5.80 0.72
N LEU A 138 6.58 6.72 0.32
CA LEU A 138 6.67 8.04 0.94
C LEU A 138 5.38 8.85 0.72
N GLY A 139 4.78 8.78 -0.47
CA GLY A 139 3.48 9.39 -0.76
C GLY A 139 2.36 8.88 0.14
N TRP A 140 2.25 7.57 0.32
CA TRP A 140 1.30 6.95 1.25
C TRP A 140 1.50 7.44 2.70
N MET A 141 2.75 7.50 3.17
CA MET A 141 3.03 7.96 4.53
C MET A 141 2.63 9.42 4.75
N LEU A 142 2.75 10.28 3.73
CA LEU A 142 2.27 11.66 3.78
C LEU A 142 0.75 11.69 3.91
N THR A 143 0.03 11.06 2.98
CA THR A 143 -1.43 11.15 2.93
C THR A 143 -2.11 10.48 4.10
N SER A 144 -1.49 9.46 4.70
CA SER A 144 -2.03 8.80 5.87
C SER A 144 -1.69 9.49 7.20
N GLY A 145 -0.99 10.62 7.17
CA GLY A 145 -0.55 11.35 8.35
C GLY A 145 0.61 10.71 9.12
N ARG A 146 1.24 9.67 8.56
CA ARG A 146 2.30 8.90 9.24
C ARG A 146 3.60 9.67 9.39
N LEU A 147 3.84 10.69 8.57
CA LEU A 147 5.01 11.57 8.66
C LEU A 147 4.87 12.66 9.74
N ALA A 148 3.67 12.94 10.23
CA ALA A 148 3.42 13.98 11.22
C ALA A 148 3.98 13.62 12.61
N ASP A 149 4.04 14.61 13.50
CA ASP A 149 4.45 14.42 14.89
C ASP A 149 3.43 13.59 15.69
N PRO A 150 3.79 12.36 16.11
CA PRO A 150 2.87 11.51 16.88
C PRO A 150 2.80 11.89 18.37
N THR A 151 3.69 12.76 18.86
CA THR A 151 3.79 13.10 20.29
C THR A 151 2.81 14.18 20.74
N GLY A 152 2.28 14.96 19.79
CA GLY A 152 1.49 16.16 20.06
C GLY A 152 2.30 17.34 20.62
N THR A 153 3.65 17.27 20.63
CA THR A 153 4.50 18.35 21.14
C THR A 153 4.71 19.48 20.12
N THR A 154 4.60 19.17 18.83
CA THR A 154 4.70 20.13 17.72
C THR A 154 3.53 19.99 16.76
N THR A 155 3.40 20.93 15.82
CA THR A 155 2.41 20.87 14.74
C THR A 155 3.00 20.37 13.41
N CYS A 156 4.21 19.81 13.42
CA CYS A 156 4.88 19.30 12.22
C CYS A 156 4.05 18.21 11.53
N GLY A 157 3.77 18.39 10.23
CA GLY A 157 2.98 17.48 9.40
C GLY A 157 1.49 17.50 9.68
N LEU A 158 1.01 18.34 10.63
CA LEU A 158 -0.41 18.53 10.91
C LEU A 158 -0.98 19.68 10.08
N GLN A 159 -2.29 19.66 9.82
CA GLN A 159 -2.98 20.75 9.12
C GLN A 159 -2.85 22.12 9.82
N THR A 160 -2.59 22.12 11.12
CA THR A 160 -2.40 23.34 11.93
C THR A 160 -0.96 23.87 11.90
N GLY A 161 -0.05 23.19 11.21
CA GLY A 161 1.36 23.58 11.08
C GLY A 161 1.85 23.47 9.64
N ASP A 162 3.14 23.15 9.47
CA ASP A 162 3.70 22.85 8.15
C ASP A 162 3.35 21.42 7.75
N THR A 163 2.46 21.27 6.77
CA THR A 163 2.00 19.96 6.27
C THR A 163 3.09 19.19 5.50
N MET A 164 4.15 19.87 5.04
CA MET A 164 5.29 19.23 4.36
C MET A 164 6.38 18.81 5.35
N CYS A 165 6.28 19.20 6.62
CA CYS A 165 7.23 18.80 7.65
C CYS A 165 7.09 17.31 7.97
N ILE A 166 8.21 16.59 7.96
CA ILE A 166 8.36 15.22 8.44
C ILE A 166 8.93 15.29 9.85
N SER A 167 8.19 14.77 10.82
CA SER A 167 8.60 14.85 12.22
C SER A 167 9.80 13.95 12.50
N PRO A 168 10.86 14.46 13.18
CA PRO A 168 11.93 13.62 13.72
C PRO A 168 11.44 12.57 14.74
N GLN A 169 10.24 12.76 15.31
CA GLN A 169 9.62 11.83 16.25
C GLN A 169 8.74 10.78 15.55
N SER A 170 8.52 10.89 14.24
CA SER A 170 7.77 9.89 13.48
C SER A 170 8.60 8.63 13.28
N TRP A 171 8.04 7.47 13.69
CA TRP A 171 8.66 6.18 13.40
C TRP A 171 8.70 5.91 11.89
N TRP A 172 7.61 6.23 11.18
CA TRP A 172 7.50 6.06 9.74
C TRP A 172 8.45 6.98 8.97
N GLY A 173 8.58 8.24 9.42
CA GLY A 173 9.57 9.19 8.91
C GLY A 173 11.00 8.69 9.14
N CYS A 174 11.28 8.07 10.28
CA CYS A 174 12.57 7.44 10.55
C CYS A 174 12.84 6.25 9.63
N VAL A 175 11.90 5.30 9.50
CA VAL A 175 12.02 4.14 8.60
C VAL A 175 12.24 4.56 7.15
N ASN A 176 11.48 5.54 6.67
CA ASN A 176 11.62 6.02 5.30
C ASN A 176 12.93 6.78 5.08
N TYR A 177 13.53 7.37 6.11
CA TYR A 177 14.89 7.94 5.99
C TYR A 177 15.87 6.87 5.51
N PHE A 178 15.73 5.63 6.02
CA PHE A 178 16.59 4.53 5.63
C PHE A 178 16.44 4.13 4.15
N THR A 179 15.25 4.31 3.59
CA THR A 179 14.95 3.93 2.21
C THR A 179 14.94 5.10 1.24
N SER A 180 15.26 6.32 1.69
CA SER A 180 15.37 7.51 0.83
C SER A 180 16.75 8.13 0.88
N VAL A 181 17.30 8.36 2.08
CA VAL A 181 18.56 9.07 2.26
C VAL A 181 19.77 8.18 1.98
N LEU A 182 19.81 6.94 2.50
CA LEU A 182 20.93 6.04 2.22
C LEU A 182 21.11 5.72 0.73
N PRO A 183 20.05 5.31 -0.03
CA PRO A 183 20.21 5.09 -1.46
C PRO A 183 20.66 6.36 -2.19
N PHE A 184 20.17 7.54 -1.81
CA PHE A 184 20.61 8.80 -2.43
C PHE A 184 22.08 9.11 -2.17
N LEU A 185 22.55 8.97 -0.92
CA LEU A 185 23.95 9.20 -0.56
C LEU A 185 24.88 8.22 -1.28
N SER A 186 24.48 6.95 -1.37
CA SER A 186 25.22 5.94 -2.14
C SER A 186 25.22 6.26 -3.63
N ALA A 187 24.08 6.63 -4.23
CA ALA A 187 24.01 7.06 -5.63
C ALA A 187 24.96 8.25 -5.92
N ALA A 188 24.96 9.26 -5.04
CA ALA A 188 25.85 10.41 -5.16
C ALA A 188 27.33 9.99 -5.08
N GLN A 189 27.68 9.11 -4.13
CA GLN A 189 29.02 8.57 -3.98
C GLN A 189 29.49 7.78 -5.21
N GLN A 190 28.59 7.03 -5.86
CA GLN A 190 28.86 6.32 -7.11
C GLN A 190 28.78 7.22 -8.36
N GLY A 191 28.58 8.53 -8.20
CA GLY A 191 28.64 9.53 -9.27
C GLY A 191 27.33 9.74 -10.04
N PHE A 192 26.22 9.12 -9.63
CA PHE A 192 24.93 9.25 -10.31
C PHE A 192 24.34 10.66 -10.21
N MET A 193 24.71 11.43 -9.18
CA MET A 193 24.28 12.83 -9.01
C MET A 193 25.21 13.83 -9.73
N GLY A 194 26.23 13.34 -10.44
CA GLY A 194 27.25 14.13 -11.08
C GLY A 194 28.64 13.87 -10.48
N PRO A 195 29.72 13.97 -11.29
CA PRO A 195 31.07 13.72 -10.80
C PRO A 195 31.46 14.65 -9.64
N GLY A 196 31.86 14.08 -8.51
CA GLY A 196 32.39 14.83 -7.36
C GLY A 196 31.35 15.65 -6.60
N VAL A 197 30.04 15.45 -6.83
CA VAL A 197 28.99 16.11 -6.06
C VAL A 197 29.06 15.67 -4.60
N GLN A 198 29.27 16.62 -3.70
CA GLN A 198 29.23 16.40 -2.27
C GLN A 198 27.83 16.64 -1.74
N VAL A 199 27.40 15.78 -0.81
CA VAL A 199 26.06 15.82 -0.23
C VAL A 199 26.14 15.81 1.29
N GLN A 200 25.43 16.75 1.91
CA GLN A 200 25.25 16.81 3.35
C GLN A 200 23.80 17.11 3.69
N MET A 201 23.12 16.18 4.36
CA MET A 201 21.73 16.39 4.78
C MET A 201 21.65 17.50 5.84
N MET A 202 20.73 18.45 5.66
CA MET A 202 20.39 19.45 6.68
C MET A 202 19.70 18.76 7.85
N VAL A 203 20.01 19.14 9.09
CA VAL A 203 19.43 18.51 10.29
C VAL A 203 18.69 19.56 11.13
N PRO A 204 17.45 19.28 11.58
CA PRO A 204 16.75 20.11 12.55
C PRO A 204 17.52 20.22 13.86
N GLU A 205 17.38 21.36 14.53
CA GLU A 205 18.02 21.59 15.83
C GLU A 205 17.63 20.50 16.85
N GLY A 206 18.62 19.98 17.58
CA GLY A 206 18.42 18.96 18.61
C GLY A 206 18.30 17.52 18.08
N VAL A 207 18.29 17.30 16.76
CA VAL A 207 18.32 15.96 16.18
C VAL A 207 19.77 15.54 15.95
N THR A 208 20.20 14.43 16.55
CA THR A 208 21.61 13.98 16.49
C THR A 208 21.77 12.50 16.16
N ASP A 209 20.68 11.76 16.04
CA ASP A 209 20.67 10.31 15.90
C ASP A 209 20.60 9.83 14.44
N TYR A 210 20.50 10.73 13.47
CA TYR A 210 20.56 10.43 12.05
C TYR A 210 21.96 10.65 11.50
N CYS A 211 22.37 9.79 10.56
CA CYS A 211 23.58 10.01 9.78
C CYS A 211 23.27 10.95 8.60
N THR A 212 24.21 11.81 8.21
CA THR A 212 23.90 12.95 7.30
C THR A 212 24.77 13.05 6.05
N THR A 213 25.89 12.33 6.02
CA THR A 213 26.80 12.26 4.89
C THR A 213 27.05 10.81 4.54
N TYR A 214 27.56 10.53 3.33
CA TYR A 214 27.92 9.16 2.95
C TYR A 214 28.88 8.54 3.97
N THR A 215 29.95 9.25 4.36
CA THR A 215 30.96 8.74 5.30
C THR A 215 30.37 8.42 6.68
N ASP A 216 29.52 9.31 7.21
CA ASP A 216 28.84 9.11 8.48
C ASP A 216 27.85 7.92 8.43
N CYS A 217 27.06 7.84 7.36
CA CYS A 217 26.13 6.73 7.17
C CYS A 217 26.83 5.40 6.95
N ALA A 218 27.93 5.36 6.20
CA ALA A 218 28.74 4.15 6.00
C ALA A 218 29.41 3.70 7.30
N ALA A 219 29.80 4.63 8.19
CA ALA A 219 30.33 4.29 9.50
C ALA A 219 29.25 3.73 10.44
N LYS A 220 28.05 4.34 10.45
CA LYS A 220 26.97 3.95 11.36
C LYS A 220 26.15 2.75 10.90
N TYR A 221 25.98 2.61 9.59
CA TYR A 221 25.13 1.61 8.94
C TYR A 221 25.86 0.99 7.74
N ALA A 222 27.02 0.37 8.01
CA ALA A 222 27.91 -0.16 6.97
C ALA A 222 27.23 -1.18 6.04
N ASP A 223 26.39 -2.07 6.57
CA ASP A 223 25.73 -3.12 5.79
C ASP A 223 24.78 -2.55 4.72
N PRO A 224 23.75 -1.73 5.03
CA PRO A 224 22.90 -1.16 4.00
C PRO A 224 23.65 -0.24 3.04
N MET A 225 24.63 0.54 3.50
CA MET A 225 25.42 1.39 2.60
C MET A 225 26.22 0.58 1.58
N THR A 226 26.88 -0.50 2.02
CA THR A 226 27.64 -1.39 1.15
C THR A 226 26.73 -2.08 0.11
N LYS A 227 25.52 -2.47 0.51
CA LYS A 227 24.55 -3.11 -0.40
C LYS A 227 23.94 -2.12 -1.39
N TRP A 228 23.69 -0.87 -0.98
CA TRP A 228 23.32 0.18 -1.93
C TRP A 228 24.46 0.47 -2.91
N ASP A 229 25.71 0.53 -2.45
CA ASP A 229 26.87 0.71 -3.33
C ASP A 229 26.95 -0.43 -4.36
N ALA A 230 26.75 -1.68 -3.92
CA ALA A 230 26.72 -2.84 -4.80
C ALA A 230 25.60 -2.76 -5.85
N PHE A 231 24.40 -2.29 -5.48
CA PHE A 231 23.30 -2.05 -6.43
C PHE A 231 23.69 -1.04 -7.51
N PHE A 232 24.22 0.14 -7.13
CA PHE A 232 24.61 1.17 -8.09
C PHE A 232 25.83 0.78 -8.95
N GLN A 233 26.77 0.03 -8.38
CA GLN A 233 27.88 -0.56 -9.13
C GLN A 233 27.39 -1.61 -10.13
N GLY A 234 26.42 -2.44 -9.75
CA GLY A 234 25.77 -3.42 -10.62
C GLY A 234 25.12 -2.75 -11.83
N LEU A 235 24.42 -1.63 -11.63
CA LEU A 235 23.84 -0.85 -12.74
C LEU A 235 24.89 -0.38 -13.76
N SER A 236 26.10 -0.05 -13.28
CA SER A 236 27.19 0.45 -14.13
C SER A 236 27.97 -0.68 -14.83
N ALA A 237 27.92 -1.90 -14.30
CA ALA A 237 28.67 -3.05 -14.77
C ALA A 237 27.98 -3.82 -15.92
N GLU A 238 26.68 -3.62 -16.11
CA GLU A 238 25.82 -4.45 -16.94
C GLU A 238 26.00 -4.18 -18.45
N THR A 239 27.17 -4.56 -18.97
CA THR A 239 27.59 -4.35 -20.36
C THR A 239 27.81 -5.65 -21.12
N ASP A 240 27.72 -6.81 -20.45
CA ASP A 240 27.93 -8.10 -21.11
C ASP A 240 26.73 -8.47 -22.00
N PRO A 241 26.91 -8.54 -23.33
CA PRO A 241 25.83 -8.88 -24.26
C PRO A 241 25.47 -10.39 -24.21
N SER A 242 26.26 -11.23 -23.53
CA SER A 242 26.02 -12.67 -23.42
C SER A 242 25.00 -13.04 -22.33
N VAL A 243 24.76 -12.16 -21.37
CA VAL A 243 23.78 -12.35 -20.29
C VAL A 243 22.39 -11.95 -20.78
N SER A 244 21.40 -12.83 -20.59
CA SER A 244 20.01 -12.57 -20.99
C SER A 244 19.36 -11.49 -20.13
N ASP A 245 18.42 -10.71 -20.69
CA ASP A 245 17.72 -9.65 -19.93
C ASP A 245 17.01 -10.16 -18.67
N ASN A 246 16.51 -11.40 -18.69
CA ASN A 246 15.89 -12.02 -17.52
C ASN A 246 16.91 -12.24 -16.39
N GLU A 247 18.12 -12.66 -16.71
CA GLU A 247 19.19 -12.89 -15.75
C GLU A 247 19.72 -11.55 -15.21
N LYS A 248 19.90 -10.55 -16.08
CA LYS A 248 20.25 -9.17 -15.68
C LYS A 248 19.22 -8.61 -14.71
N LYS A 249 17.94 -8.77 -15.05
CA LYS A 249 16.81 -8.34 -14.22
C LYS A 249 16.82 -9.03 -12.87
N ASP A 250 16.97 -10.35 -12.84
CA ASP A 250 16.99 -11.12 -11.58
C ASP A 250 18.18 -10.71 -10.69
N ASN A 251 19.38 -10.54 -11.27
CA ASN A 251 20.57 -10.08 -10.55
C ASN A 251 20.39 -8.67 -9.96
N LEU A 252 19.92 -7.71 -10.77
CA LEU A 252 19.71 -6.33 -10.32
C LEU A 252 18.59 -6.23 -9.27
N LEU A 253 17.51 -7.01 -9.42
CA LEU A 253 16.46 -7.08 -8.39
C LEU A 253 16.99 -7.72 -7.11
N GLY A 254 17.88 -8.71 -7.21
CA GLY A 254 18.60 -9.28 -6.07
C GLY A 254 19.38 -8.22 -5.30
N LEU A 255 20.24 -7.46 -5.99
CA LEU A 255 21.03 -6.39 -5.37
C LEU A 255 20.15 -5.30 -4.74
N TYR A 256 19.09 -4.89 -5.44
CA TYR A 256 18.11 -3.92 -4.94
C TYR A 256 17.45 -4.41 -3.64
N TRP A 257 16.96 -5.66 -3.62
CA TRP A 257 16.26 -6.19 -2.46
C TRP A 257 17.20 -6.50 -1.30
N ASP A 258 18.46 -6.88 -1.54
CA ASP A 258 19.47 -6.98 -0.49
C ASP A 258 19.68 -5.62 0.19
N ALA A 259 19.82 -4.55 -0.60
CA ALA A 259 19.98 -3.18 -0.10
C ALA A 259 18.74 -2.66 0.64
N GLN A 260 17.55 -2.91 0.10
CA GLN A 260 16.28 -2.52 0.73
C GLN A 260 16.05 -3.29 2.05
N THR A 261 16.32 -4.59 2.07
CA THR A 261 16.10 -5.45 3.25
C THR A 261 17.06 -5.07 4.37
N SER A 262 18.35 -4.90 4.07
CA SER A 262 19.32 -4.41 5.05
C SER A 262 18.98 -3.03 5.59
N SER A 263 18.46 -2.13 4.74
CA SER A 263 17.96 -0.82 5.17
C SER A 263 16.78 -0.98 6.13
N THR A 264 15.86 -1.91 5.83
CA THR A 264 14.72 -2.26 6.67
C THR A 264 15.17 -2.79 8.04
N HIS A 265 16.17 -3.67 8.09
CA HIS A 265 16.74 -4.17 9.36
C HIS A 265 17.40 -3.07 10.18
N ALA A 266 18.10 -2.15 9.53
CA ALA A 266 18.75 -1.02 10.19
C ALA A 266 17.74 -0.04 10.85
N THR A 267 16.46 -0.09 10.45
CA THR A 267 15.39 0.70 11.09
C THR A 267 15.09 0.29 12.53
N ALA A 268 15.71 -0.77 13.06
CA ALA A 268 15.69 -1.05 14.50
C ALA A 268 16.15 0.16 15.34
N ALA A 269 17.02 1.02 14.79
CA ALA A 269 17.41 2.30 15.39
C ALA A 269 16.23 3.27 15.61
N CYS A 270 15.10 3.07 14.91
CA CYS A 270 13.91 3.88 15.04
C CYS A 270 12.98 3.42 16.18
N ASN A 271 13.22 2.26 16.80
CA ASN A 271 12.24 1.59 17.68
C ASN A 271 11.74 2.45 18.85
N ASP A 272 12.59 3.32 19.41
CA ASP A 272 12.21 4.19 20.53
C ASP A 272 11.05 5.14 20.17
N ARG A 273 10.94 5.53 18.89
CA ARG A 273 9.86 6.38 18.36
C ARG A 273 8.50 5.70 18.34
N LYS A 274 8.46 4.37 18.46
CA LYS A 274 7.19 3.63 18.51
C LYS A 274 6.38 4.02 19.74
N VAL A 275 7.00 4.50 20.83
CA VAL A 275 6.31 4.75 22.11
C VAL A 275 5.03 5.59 21.96
N SER A 276 5.05 6.57 21.05
CA SER A 276 3.96 7.53 20.80
C SER A 276 2.77 6.97 20.01
N TYR A 277 2.83 5.71 19.57
CA TYR A 277 1.77 5.09 18.78
C TYR A 277 0.91 4.11 19.58
N SER A 278 -0.34 3.92 19.14
CA SER A 278 -1.26 2.91 19.70
C SER A 278 -0.68 1.50 19.59
N SER A 279 -1.18 0.56 20.41
CA SER A 279 -0.77 -0.84 20.29
C SER A 279 -1.16 -1.42 18.92
N THR A 280 -2.30 -1.00 18.39
CA THR A 280 -2.81 -1.38 17.07
C THR A 280 -1.88 -0.93 15.94
N GLU A 281 -1.44 0.33 15.94
CA GLU A 281 -0.49 0.82 14.93
C GLU A 281 0.87 0.14 15.07
N LYS A 282 1.36 -0.09 16.30
CA LYS A 282 2.62 -0.85 16.52
C LYS A 282 2.56 -2.26 15.94
N ASN A 283 1.42 -2.95 16.06
CA ASN A 283 1.22 -4.27 15.47
C ASN A 283 1.20 -4.20 13.95
N PHE A 284 0.59 -3.16 13.37
CA PHE A 284 0.64 -2.93 11.93
C PHE A 284 2.06 -2.63 11.44
N MET A 285 2.82 -1.80 12.15
CA MET A 285 4.24 -1.53 11.84
C MET A 285 5.07 -2.82 11.79
N ARG A 286 4.88 -3.74 12.76
CA ARG A 286 5.55 -5.05 12.73
C ARG A 286 5.12 -5.88 11.53
N SER A 287 3.80 -5.95 11.29
CA SER A 287 3.25 -6.75 10.18
C SER A 287 3.69 -6.20 8.81
N TRP A 288 3.85 -4.88 8.70
CA TRP A 288 4.40 -4.18 7.54
C TRP A 288 5.86 -4.55 7.26
N LEU A 289 6.72 -4.51 8.28
CA LEU A 289 8.12 -4.93 8.12
C LEU A 289 8.21 -6.41 7.75
N ASN A 290 7.39 -7.24 8.39
CA ASN A 290 7.35 -8.67 8.12
C ASN A 290 6.84 -9.01 6.72
N SER A 291 5.89 -8.24 6.17
CA SER A 291 5.42 -8.46 4.81
C SER A 291 6.48 -8.07 3.76
N ALA A 292 7.33 -7.08 4.06
CA ALA A 292 8.43 -6.68 3.18
C ALA A 292 9.44 -7.81 2.92
N GLU A 293 9.68 -8.69 3.90
CA GLU A 293 10.55 -9.87 3.73
C GLU A 293 10.06 -10.82 2.63
N TYR A 294 8.73 -11.01 2.53
CA TYR A 294 8.14 -11.84 1.47
C TYR A 294 8.26 -11.19 0.10
N VAL A 295 8.06 -9.86 0.04
CA VAL A 295 8.21 -9.08 -1.20
C VAL A 295 9.66 -9.19 -1.69
N SER A 296 10.61 -9.00 -0.77
CA SER A 296 12.05 -9.11 -1.01
C SER A 296 12.47 -10.50 -1.50
N ALA A 297 12.03 -11.56 -0.81
CA ALA A 297 12.36 -12.93 -1.18
C ALA A 297 11.83 -13.33 -2.57
N SER A 298 10.76 -12.69 -3.05
CA SER A 298 10.23 -12.88 -4.40
C SER A 298 10.96 -12.08 -5.48
N ARG A 299 11.96 -11.26 -5.09
CA ARG A 299 12.65 -10.29 -5.94
C ARG A 299 11.66 -9.43 -6.74
N PHE A 300 10.61 -8.97 -6.07
CA PHE A 300 9.51 -8.27 -6.72
C PHE A 300 9.97 -6.99 -7.42
N GLN A 301 9.69 -6.84 -8.71
CA GLN A 301 9.93 -5.58 -9.41
C GLN A 301 8.91 -4.53 -8.96
N SER A 302 9.28 -3.67 -8.01
CA SER A 302 8.45 -2.58 -7.48
C SER A 302 8.36 -1.38 -8.43
N SER A 303 7.92 -1.62 -9.67
CA SER A 303 7.60 -0.57 -10.64
C SER A 303 6.44 0.31 -10.16
N LEU A 304 6.18 1.45 -10.80
CA LEU A 304 5.09 2.35 -10.41
C LEU A 304 3.73 1.62 -10.37
N GLU A 305 3.36 0.97 -11.47
CA GLU A 305 2.06 0.30 -11.61
C GLU A 305 1.93 -0.88 -10.66
N LYS A 306 3.01 -1.65 -10.50
CA LYS A 306 3.04 -2.80 -9.58
C LYS A 306 2.95 -2.33 -8.13
N SER A 307 3.70 -1.31 -7.74
CA SER A 307 3.71 -0.78 -6.38
C SER A 307 2.39 -0.12 -6.00
N LYS A 308 1.74 0.56 -6.95
CA LYS A 308 0.41 1.15 -6.76
C LYS A 308 -0.60 0.13 -6.25
N VAL A 309 -0.66 -1.05 -6.87
CA VAL A 309 -1.57 -2.14 -6.46
C VAL A 309 -1.28 -2.62 -5.02
N PHE A 310 -0.05 -2.50 -4.55
CA PHE A 310 0.33 -2.85 -3.18
C PHE A 310 0.06 -1.76 -2.14
N LEU A 311 0.12 -0.49 -2.54
CA LEU A 311 0.11 0.63 -1.61
C LEU A 311 -1.27 1.30 -1.48
N GLU A 312 -2.10 1.28 -2.53
CA GLU A 312 -3.47 1.82 -2.47
C GLU A 312 -4.38 1.14 -1.44
N PRO A 313 -4.34 -0.20 -1.24
CA PRO A 313 -5.23 -0.85 -0.28
C PRO A 313 -4.65 -0.81 1.15
N LEU A 314 -3.68 0.06 1.43
CA LEU A 314 -3.15 0.26 2.78
C LEU A 314 -4.00 1.25 3.58
N PRO A 315 -3.97 1.19 4.92
CA PRO A 315 -4.73 2.10 5.75
C PRO A 315 -4.41 3.57 5.44
N SER A 316 -5.44 4.31 5.07
CA SER A 316 -5.46 5.74 4.75
C SER A 316 -5.30 6.64 5.97
N ARG A 317 -5.27 6.08 7.17
CA ARG A 317 -4.94 6.79 8.42
C ARG A 317 -4.11 5.93 9.37
N ILE A 318 -3.54 6.57 10.39
CA ILE A 318 -2.93 5.90 11.54
C ILE A 318 -4.01 5.09 12.27
N LEU A 319 -3.68 3.85 12.66
CA LEU A 319 -4.58 2.99 13.40
C LEU A 319 -4.68 3.41 14.88
N GLN A 320 -5.89 3.34 15.40
CA GLN A 320 -6.25 3.70 16.76
C GLN A 320 -6.43 2.43 17.61
N GLU A 321 -6.42 2.59 18.93
CA GLU A 321 -6.50 1.45 19.86
C GLU A 321 -7.79 0.63 19.68
N ALA A 322 -8.90 1.27 19.28
CA ALA A 322 -10.18 0.62 19.07
C ALA A 322 -10.33 -0.06 17.69
N ASP A 323 -9.39 0.13 16.77
CA ASP A 323 -9.48 -0.42 15.42
C ASP A 323 -9.26 -1.94 15.43
N VAL A 324 -10.23 -2.67 14.88
CA VAL A 324 -10.18 -4.14 14.78
C VAL A 324 -10.58 -4.56 13.37
N ALA A 325 -9.58 -4.86 12.53
CA ALA A 325 -9.81 -5.45 11.21
C ALA A 325 -10.49 -6.83 11.35
N PRO A 326 -11.37 -7.23 10.41
CA PRO A 326 -11.70 -6.56 9.15
C PRO A 326 -12.89 -5.58 9.22
N ASN A 327 -13.29 -5.12 10.41
CA ASN A 327 -14.53 -4.35 10.59
C ASN A 327 -14.29 -2.93 11.09
N ILE A 328 -13.26 -2.26 10.58
CA ILE A 328 -13.00 -0.85 10.89
C ILE A 328 -13.90 0.00 9.99
N ALA A 329 -14.88 0.69 10.60
CA ALA A 329 -16.04 1.26 9.91
C ALA A 329 -15.70 2.39 8.92
N ASP A 330 -14.61 3.13 9.16
CA ASP A 330 -14.16 4.25 8.35
C ASP A 330 -12.99 3.88 7.41
N LEU A 331 -12.62 2.60 7.33
CA LEU A 331 -11.71 2.07 6.32
C LEU A 331 -12.50 1.30 5.26
N SER A 332 -12.00 1.32 4.03
CA SER A 332 -12.56 0.56 2.92
C SER A 332 -12.45 -0.96 3.15
N LEU A 333 -13.18 -1.72 2.34
CA LEU A 333 -13.08 -3.18 2.34
C LEU A 333 -11.66 -3.65 2.01
N GLU A 334 -10.99 -2.97 1.08
CA GLU A 334 -9.64 -3.30 0.64
C GLU A 334 -8.63 -3.04 1.77
N GLU A 335 -8.76 -1.92 2.47
CA GLU A 335 -7.91 -1.58 3.63
C GLU A 335 -8.07 -2.58 4.78
N ASN A 336 -9.31 -2.92 5.13
CA ASN A 336 -9.60 -3.93 6.15
C ASN A 336 -9.06 -5.32 5.76
N SER A 337 -9.17 -5.68 4.48
CA SER A 337 -8.63 -6.94 3.95
C SER A 337 -7.10 -6.98 4.04
N THR A 338 -6.43 -5.90 3.66
CA THR A 338 -4.96 -5.78 3.73
C THR A 338 -4.46 -5.90 5.16
N LEU A 339 -5.11 -5.22 6.12
CA LEU A 339 -4.78 -5.33 7.54
C LEU A 339 -4.89 -6.77 8.06
N SER A 340 -5.97 -7.46 7.69
CA SER A 340 -6.20 -8.85 8.09
C SER A 340 -5.14 -9.78 7.50
N THR A 341 -4.82 -9.57 6.23
CA THR A 341 -3.78 -10.29 5.49
C THR A 341 -2.40 -10.10 6.12
N PHE A 342 -2.02 -8.87 6.46
CA PHE A 342 -0.73 -8.57 7.10
C PHE A 342 -0.64 -9.20 8.49
N SER A 343 -1.70 -9.13 9.29
CA SER A 343 -1.76 -9.82 10.58
C SER A 343 -1.63 -11.34 10.44
N TRP A 344 -2.21 -11.92 9.40
CA TRP A 344 -2.08 -13.36 9.13
C TRP A 344 -0.64 -13.76 8.76
N LEU A 345 0.04 -12.99 7.91
CA LEU A 345 1.46 -13.22 7.59
C LEU A 345 2.34 -13.14 8.84
N ASP A 346 2.12 -12.13 9.69
CA ASP A 346 2.84 -11.95 10.96
C ASP A 346 2.66 -13.16 11.90
N ARG A 347 1.44 -13.70 11.97
CA ARG A 347 1.16 -14.93 12.73
C ARG A 347 1.90 -16.14 12.17
N ILE A 348 1.99 -16.27 10.84
CA ILE A 348 2.75 -17.36 10.22
C ILE A 348 4.23 -17.26 10.58
N ASN A 349 4.83 -16.07 10.48
CA ASN A 349 6.23 -15.86 10.87
C ASN A 349 6.48 -16.25 12.32
N THR A 350 5.58 -15.87 13.22
CA THR A 350 5.67 -16.21 14.64
C THR A 350 5.55 -17.73 14.85
N LEU A 351 4.58 -18.38 14.20
CA LEU A 351 4.34 -19.83 14.32
C LEU A 351 5.50 -20.67 13.77
N LEU A 352 6.14 -20.20 12.71
CA LEU A 352 7.26 -20.90 12.07
C LEU A 352 8.63 -20.57 12.70
N GLY A 353 8.68 -19.75 13.76
CA GLY A 353 9.94 -19.34 14.40
C GLY A 353 10.81 -18.43 13.52
N MET A 354 10.23 -17.85 12.48
CA MET A 354 10.92 -16.93 11.55
C MET A 354 10.99 -15.50 12.10
N ALA A 355 10.32 -15.22 13.22
CA ALA A 355 10.36 -13.93 13.90
C ALA A 355 11.69 -13.63 14.63
N ASP A 356 12.49 -14.66 14.96
CA ASP A 356 13.68 -14.53 15.82
C ASP A 356 15.00 -14.99 15.18
N THR A 357 15.00 -15.38 13.90
CA THR A 357 16.24 -15.84 13.22
C THR A 357 16.76 -14.81 12.23
N HIS A 358 17.52 -13.84 12.74
CA HIS A 358 18.39 -12.93 11.97
C HIS A 358 19.58 -13.66 11.29
N THR A 359 19.35 -14.81 10.68
CA THR A 359 20.36 -15.59 9.96
C THR A 359 19.92 -15.80 8.53
N HIS A 360 20.58 -15.05 7.64
CA HIS A 360 20.42 -14.94 6.17
C HIS A 360 20.38 -16.28 5.40
N THR A 361 20.67 -17.41 6.05
CA THR A 361 20.91 -18.70 5.40
C THR A 361 19.70 -19.63 5.41
N HIS A 362 18.76 -19.48 6.35
CA HIS A 362 17.57 -20.37 6.44
C HIS A 362 16.32 -19.83 5.74
N THR A 363 16.28 -18.52 5.44
CA THR A 363 15.15 -17.86 4.77
C THR A 363 15.06 -18.28 3.30
N HIS A 364 16.18 -18.45 2.60
CA HIS A 364 16.16 -18.68 1.14
C HIS A 364 15.56 -20.04 0.73
N THR A 365 15.72 -21.09 1.55
CA THR A 365 15.27 -22.45 1.21
C THR A 365 13.80 -22.70 1.57
N HIS A 366 13.28 -22.08 2.63
CA HIS A 366 11.89 -22.26 3.06
C HIS A 366 10.92 -21.28 2.37
N THR A 367 11.41 -20.12 1.93
CA THR A 367 10.55 -19.09 1.29
C THR A 367 10.09 -19.49 -0.11
N GLN A 368 10.82 -20.37 -0.82
CA GLN A 368 10.38 -20.93 -2.11
C GLN A 368 9.08 -21.74 -2.02
N THR A 369 8.74 -22.31 -0.86
CA THR A 369 7.48 -23.08 -0.68
C THR A 369 6.30 -22.17 -0.30
N HIS A 370 6.56 -21.01 0.31
CA HIS A 370 5.54 -20.05 0.74
C HIS A 370 5.29 -18.89 -0.25
N THR A 371 6.08 -18.77 -1.32
CA THR A 371 5.82 -17.87 -2.45
C THR A 371 4.43 -18.08 -3.05
N LEU A 372 3.84 -19.27 -2.94
CA LEU A 372 2.45 -19.53 -3.36
C LEU A 372 1.40 -18.79 -2.52
N SER A 373 1.66 -18.55 -1.24
CA SER A 373 0.78 -17.75 -0.37
C SER A 373 0.94 -16.26 -0.65
N PHE A 374 2.15 -15.82 -0.99
CA PHE A 374 2.41 -14.46 -1.45
C PHE A 374 1.89 -14.19 -2.87
N LEU A 375 1.97 -15.17 -3.78
CA LEU A 375 1.28 -15.16 -5.07
C LEU A 375 -0.23 -15.14 -4.88
N ARG A 376 -0.78 -15.84 -3.86
CA ARG A 376 -2.18 -15.66 -3.46
C ARG A 376 -2.45 -14.27 -2.91
N LEU A 377 -1.53 -13.61 -2.23
CA LEU A 377 -1.64 -12.22 -1.79
C LEU A 377 -1.73 -11.26 -2.98
N ILE A 378 -0.81 -11.42 -3.94
CA ILE A 378 -0.83 -10.71 -5.24
C ILE A 378 -2.16 -10.98 -5.94
N LEU A 379 -2.59 -12.25 -6.03
CA LEU A 379 -3.83 -12.66 -6.67
C LEU A 379 -5.08 -12.16 -5.93
N ILE A 380 -5.10 -12.12 -4.59
CA ILE A 380 -6.21 -11.59 -3.78
C ILE A 380 -6.31 -10.08 -3.96
N MET A 381 -5.18 -9.37 -3.86
CA MET A 381 -5.14 -7.93 -4.08
C MET A 381 -5.46 -7.52 -5.52
N SER A 382 -5.06 -8.33 -6.51
CA SER A 382 -5.44 -8.09 -7.91
C SER A 382 -6.86 -8.53 -8.22
N SER A 383 -7.40 -9.60 -7.62
CA SER A 383 -8.78 -10.05 -7.86
C SER A 383 -9.84 -9.11 -7.27
N SER A 384 -9.55 -8.39 -6.19
CA SER A 384 -10.42 -7.29 -5.71
C SER A 384 -10.62 -6.19 -6.77
N ARG A 385 -9.63 -5.96 -7.63
CA ARG A 385 -9.68 -4.94 -8.69
C ARG A 385 -10.24 -5.46 -10.03
N TRP A 386 -9.99 -6.73 -10.36
CA TRP A 386 -10.52 -7.36 -11.57
C TRP A 386 -12.04 -7.52 -11.56
N VAL A 387 -12.68 -7.73 -10.40
CA VAL A 387 -14.15 -7.87 -10.32
C VAL A 387 -14.87 -6.53 -10.58
N ALA A 388 -14.22 -5.38 -10.36
CA ALA A 388 -14.81 -4.06 -10.60
C ALA A 388 -14.64 -3.56 -12.05
N GLY A 389 -13.48 -3.78 -12.67
CA GLY A 389 -13.22 -3.35 -14.05
C GLY A 389 -13.98 -4.16 -15.11
N ASP A 390 -14.12 -5.46 -14.87
CA ASP A 390 -14.72 -6.41 -15.83
C ASP A 390 -16.25 -6.23 -15.92
N HIS A 391 -16.90 -5.62 -14.92
CA HIS A 391 -18.33 -5.29 -14.97
C HIS A 391 -18.64 -4.00 -15.75
N VAL A 392 -17.73 -3.02 -15.78
CA VAL A 392 -17.93 -1.76 -16.52
C VAL A 392 -17.62 -1.94 -18.00
N GLU A 393 -16.56 -2.68 -18.32
CA GLU A 393 -16.15 -2.92 -19.72
C GLU A 393 -17.11 -3.88 -20.44
N LYS A 394 -17.58 -4.94 -19.77
CA LYS A 394 -18.62 -5.83 -20.32
C LYS A 394 -19.97 -5.13 -20.51
N SER A 395 -20.30 -4.14 -19.67
CA SER A 395 -21.55 -3.38 -19.82
C SER A 395 -21.50 -2.40 -21.00
N HIS A 396 -20.36 -1.76 -21.26
CA HIS A 396 -20.18 -0.88 -22.42
C HIS A 396 -20.08 -1.63 -23.75
N VAL A 397 -19.46 -2.81 -23.76
CA VAL A 397 -19.41 -3.68 -24.95
C VAL A 397 -20.78 -4.30 -25.24
N TYR A 398 -21.53 -4.72 -24.20
CA TYR A 398 -22.88 -5.29 -24.39
C TYR A 398 -23.92 -4.26 -24.85
N LEU A 399 -23.85 -3.01 -24.37
CA LEU A 399 -24.75 -1.94 -24.82
C LEU A 399 -24.45 -1.42 -26.24
N ARG A 400 -23.20 -1.56 -26.71
CA ARG A 400 -22.83 -1.24 -28.09
C ARG A 400 -23.31 -2.31 -29.07
N ASP A 401 -23.16 -3.58 -28.69
CA ASP A 401 -23.54 -4.76 -29.49
C ASP A 401 -25.09 -4.92 -29.57
N GLN A 402 -25.83 -4.54 -28.54
CA GLN A 402 -27.30 -4.48 -28.60
C GLN A 402 -27.84 -3.37 -29.52
N ARG A 403 -27.11 -2.27 -29.68
CA ARG A 403 -27.50 -1.14 -30.54
C ARG A 403 -27.18 -1.40 -32.03
N GLU A 404 -26.18 -2.24 -32.31
CA GLU A 404 -25.85 -2.70 -33.66
C GLU A 404 -26.76 -3.86 -34.12
N ARG A 405 -27.21 -4.74 -33.21
CA ARG A 405 -28.12 -5.86 -33.56
C ARG A 405 -29.60 -5.50 -33.73
N GLN A 406 -30.03 -4.31 -33.32
CA GLN A 406 -31.40 -3.82 -33.55
C GLN A 406 -31.53 -2.97 -34.84
N GLY A 407 -30.45 -2.80 -35.60
CA GLY A 407 -30.42 -1.91 -36.77
C GLY A 407 -30.49 -2.58 -38.14
N ASP A 408 -30.42 -3.91 -38.25
CA ASP A 408 -30.06 -4.54 -39.54
C ASP A 408 -30.94 -5.73 -39.98
N ASP A 409 -32.22 -5.73 -39.60
CA ASP A 409 -33.23 -6.58 -40.24
C ASP A 409 -34.04 -5.75 -41.25
N GLY A 410 -33.52 -5.67 -42.49
CA GLY A 410 -34.35 -5.31 -43.63
C GLY A 410 -33.62 -4.74 -44.85
N ALA A 411 -32.95 -5.59 -45.65
CA ALA A 411 -33.07 -5.65 -47.12
C ALA A 411 -31.88 -6.38 -47.78
N ALA A 412 -32.12 -7.60 -48.27
CA ALA A 412 -31.35 -8.33 -49.28
C ALA A 412 -32.20 -9.58 -49.62
N ASP A 413 -32.50 -10.00 -50.84
CA ASP A 413 -31.94 -9.76 -52.17
C ASP A 413 -32.99 -10.15 -53.24
N ASP A 414 -32.88 -9.59 -54.44
CA ASP A 414 -33.18 -10.30 -55.69
C ASP A 414 -32.23 -9.80 -56.78
N GLU A 415 -31.23 -10.62 -57.16
CA GLU A 415 -30.84 -10.90 -58.55
C GLU A 415 -29.49 -11.68 -58.68
N SER A 416 -29.62 -12.95 -59.09
CA SER A 416 -29.12 -13.46 -60.38
C SER A 416 -27.61 -13.46 -60.75
N HIS A 417 -27.09 -14.69 -60.83
CA HIS A 417 -26.35 -15.32 -61.95
C HIS A 417 -24.80 -15.33 -62.09
N ARG A 418 -24.34 -16.58 -62.31
CA ARG A 418 -23.21 -17.09 -63.13
C ARG A 418 -21.78 -16.79 -62.66
N SER A 419 -20.75 -17.58 -62.95
CA SER A 419 -20.48 -18.99 -63.30
C SER A 419 -18.98 -19.02 -63.63
N ASN A 420 -18.28 -20.06 -63.18
CA ASN A 420 -17.08 -20.67 -63.76
C ASN A 420 -15.74 -19.91 -63.90
N ASP A 421 -14.73 -20.61 -63.37
CA ASP A 421 -13.52 -21.09 -64.05
C ASP A 421 -12.15 -20.38 -63.90
N GLN A 422 -11.19 -21.27 -63.62
CA GLN A 422 -9.76 -21.32 -63.97
C GLN A 422 -8.67 -20.62 -63.14
N LEU A 423 -8.00 -21.47 -62.33
CA LEU A 423 -6.63 -21.99 -62.51
C LEU A 423 -5.52 -21.10 -63.16
N HIS A 424 -4.46 -20.95 -62.34
CA HIS A 424 -3.03 -21.07 -62.64
C HIS A 424 -2.20 -19.91 -63.24
N LEU A 425 -1.20 -19.53 -62.40
CA LEU A 425 0.23 -19.30 -62.71
C LEU A 425 0.61 -18.08 -63.56
N ARG A 426 1.31 -17.11 -62.94
CA ARG A 426 2.78 -16.96 -63.06
C ARG A 426 3.36 -15.78 -62.27
N ARG A 427 4.63 -15.98 -61.95
CA ARG A 427 5.69 -15.11 -61.39
C ARG A 427 5.85 -13.74 -62.04
N HIS A 428 6.69 -12.95 -61.34
CA HIS A 428 7.48 -11.76 -61.73
C HIS A 428 6.76 -10.43 -61.47
N SER A 429 7.38 -9.37 -60.96
CA SER A 429 8.75 -9.02 -60.54
C SER A 429 8.66 -7.63 -59.89
N ASN A 430 9.61 -7.28 -59.01
CA ASN A 430 10.09 -5.91 -58.72
C ASN A 430 9.04 -4.96 -58.07
N ASN A 431 9.33 -4.18 -57.04
CA ASN A 431 10.55 -3.51 -56.59
C ASN A 431 10.61 -3.52 -55.05
#